data_AF-A0A517NIJ8-F1
#
_entry.id   AF-A0A517NIJ8-F1
#
_cell.length_a   1.000
_cell.length_b   1.000
_cell.length_c   1.000
_cell.angle_alpha   90.00
_cell.angle_beta   90.00
_cell.angle_gamma   90.00
#
_symmetry.space_group_name_H-M   'P 1'
#
loop_
_entity.id
_entity.type
_entity.pdbx_description
1 polymer ?
#
loop_
_entity_poly.entity_id
_entity_poly.type
_entity_poly.pdbx_seq_one_letter_code
_entity_poly.pdbx_strand_id
1 'polypeptide(L)'
;MTRNLFLLLAMALPLTMGCGDSGENAASPEVPAATLASLKQADLLDGKEDHVISKCYVCSLGMDGKPEFAVEQYGYTAHLCSEGCKSHFEDSADEVIASTTIPVPAAE
;
A
#
# COMPACT_ATOMS: atom_id res chain seq x y z
N MET A 1 28.69 -30.06 30.33
CA MET A 1 29.72 -30.57 29.41
C MET A 1 30.43 -29.39 28.78
N THR A 2 31.75 -29.44 28.88
CA THR A 2 32.74 -28.39 28.70
C THR A 2 33.11 -28.14 27.23
N ARG A 3 33.31 -26.85 26.92
CA ARG A 3 34.42 -26.26 26.12
C ARG A 3 34.48 -26.51 24.60
N ASN A 4 34.49 -25.39 23.88
CA ASN A 4 35.45 -24.98 22.84
C ASN A 4 35.09 -23.52 22.52
N LEU A 5 35.80 -22.43 22.86
CA LEU A 5 37.21 -22.08 22.96
C LEU A 5 38.08 -22.50 21.76
N PHE A 6 37.95 -21.75 20.67
CA PHE A 6 39.05 -21.35 19.78
C PHE A 6 38.76 -19.90 19.36
N LEU A 7 39.37 -18.89 19.99
CA LEU A 7 40.65 -18.28 19.61
C LEU A 7 40.69 -17.78 18.15
N LEU A 8 40.52 -16.44 18.06
CA LEU A 8 41.34 -15.50 17.30
C LEU A 8 41.57 -15.76 15.80
N LEU A 9 40.93 -14.94 14.97
CA LEU A 9 41.63 -14.34 13.84
C LEU A 9 41.23 -12.87 13.72
N ALA A 10 42.15 -11.99 14.11
CA ALA A 10 42.14 -10.59 13.70
C ALA A 10 42.52 -10.55 12.20
N MET A 11 41.69 -9.93 11.37
CA MET A 11 42.15 -9.41 10.09
C MET A 11 41.60 -8.02 9.85
N ALA A 12 42.57 -7.17 9.52
CA ALA A 12 42.52 -5.74 9.34
C ALA A 12 41.57 -5.28 8.21
N LEU A 13 41.08 -4.06 8.39
CA LEU A 13 40.41 -3.23 7.38
C LEU A 13 41.23 -3.11 6.09
N PRO A 14 40.55 -2.88 4.96
CA PRO A 14 40.76 -1.59 4.31
C PRO A 14 39.46 -0.78 4.19
N LEU A 15 39.60 0.51 4.49
CA LEU A 15 38.67 1.58 4.12
C LEU A 15 38.60 1.66 2.60
N THR A 16 37.49 1.22 1.99
CA THR A 16 37.11 1.67 0.66
C THR A 16 36.11 2.80 0.80
N MET A 17 36.62 4.03 0.73
CA MET A 17 35.86 5.18 0.27
C MET A 17 35.43 4.86 -1.18
N GLY A 18 34.20 4.41 -1.35
CA GLY A 18 33.55 4.26 -2.65
C GLY A 18 32.31 5.13 -2.67
N CYS A 19 32.41 6.34 -3.22
CA CYS A 19 31.27 7.02 -3.81
C CYS A 19 30.81 6.16 -5.00
N GLY A 20 29.86 5.27 -4.74
CA GLY A 20 29.03 4.64 -5.75
C GLY A 20 27.70 5.36 -5.81
N ASP A 21 27.70 6.56 -6.38
CA ASP A 21 26.51 7.13 -7.00
C ASP A 21 26.31 6.34 -8.31
N SER A 22 25.50 5.29 -8.26
CA SER A 22 24.74 4.72 -9.39
C SER A 22 24.15 3.37 -9.03
N GLY A 23 22.82 3.35 -8.96
CA GLY A 23 22.04 2.27 -9.56
C GLY A 23 21.82 1.05 -8.68
N GLU A 24 20.87 1.15 -7.77
CA GLU A 24 19.92 0.05 -7.56
C GLU A 24 18.51 0.64 -7.65
N ASN A 25 18.19 1.14 -8.85
CA ASN A 25 16.80 1.23 -9.29
C ASN A 25 16.32 -0.20 -9.55
N ALA A 26 16.18 -0.96 -8.47
CA ALA A 26 15.34 -2.14 -8.46
C ALA A 26 13.92 -1.60 -8.48
N ALA A 27 13.38 -1.42 -9.68
CA ALA A 27 11.98 -1.16 -9.91
C ALA A 27 11.16 -2.38 -9.45
N SER A 28 11.09 -2.57 -8.13
CA SER A 28 9.86 -3.01 -7.49
C SER A 28 8.77 -2.06 -8.00
N PRO A 29 7.55 -2.53 -8.31
CA PRO A 29 6.47 -1.61 -8.65
C PRO A 29 6.26 -0.69 -7.45
N GLU A 30 6.87 0.49 -7.50
CA GLU A 30 6.66 1.54 -6.52
C GLU A 30 5.25 2.04 -6.78
N VAL A 31 4.36 1.88 -5.79
CA VAL A 31 3.00 2.36 -5.90
C VAL A 31 3.06 3.86 -6.18
N PRO A 32 2.41 4.36 -7.26
CA PRO A 32 2.47 5.77 -7.60
C PRO A 32 2.01 6.63 -6.41
N ALA A 33 2.74 7.71 -6.11
CA ALA A 33 2.41 8.59 -4.98
C ALA A 33 0.97 9.13 -5.06
N ALA A 34 0.46 9.38 -6.27
CA ALA A 34 -0.92 9.78 -6.50
C ALA A 34 -1.92 8.70 -6.09
N THR A 35 -1.64 7.42 -6.40
CA THR A 35 -2.46 6.28 -5.99
C THR A 35 -2.51 6.17 -4.47
N LEU A 36 -1.37 6.27 -3.79
CA LEU A 36 -1.32 6.27 -2.32
C LEU A 36 -2.09 7.43 -1.70
N ALA A 37 -2.02 8.62 -2.30
CA ALA A 37 -2.78 9.79 -1.84
C ALA A 37 -4.30 9.57 -1.99
N SER A 38 -4.75 9.01 -3.12
CA SER A 38 -6.16 8.68 -3.33
C SER A 38 -6.66 7.63 -2.35
N LEU A 39 -5.87 6.58 -2.08
CA LEU A 39 -6.21 5.54 -1.11
C LEU A 39 -6.31 6.10 0.30
N LYS A 40 -5.33 6.89 0.73
CA LYS A 40 -5.35 7.58 2.02
C LYS A 40 -6.56 8.51 2.17
N GLN A 41 -6.92 9.25 1.12
CA GLN A 41 -8.09 10.12 1.20
C GLN A 41 -9.40 9.32 1.29
N ALA A 42 -9.49 8.19 0.61
CA ALA A 42 -10.67 7.33 0.67
C ALA A 42 -10.83 6.62 2.01
N ASP A 43 -9.72 6.23 2.65
CA ASP A 43 -9.66 5.66 4.00
C ASP A 43 -10.36 6.58 5.01
N LEU A 44 -10.02 7.87 4.95
CA LEU A 44 -10.57 8.90 5.83
C LEU A 44 -12.07 9.19 5.65
N LEU A 45 -12.75 8.62 4.62
CA LEU A 45 -14.16 8.90 4.37
C LEU A 45 -15.10 8.34 5.43
N ASP A 46 -14.67 7.38 6.23
CA ASP A 46 -15.43 6.88 7.38
C ASP A 46 -14.96 7.47 8.73
N GLY A 47 -14.03 8.43 8.67
CA GLY A 47 -13.45 9.10 9.82
C GLY A 47 -12.29 8.35 10.48
N LYS A 48 -11.77 7.28 9.88
CA LYS A 48 -10.63 6.51 10.39
C LYS A 48 -9.46 6.52 9.41
N GLU A 49 -8.26 6.42 9.96
CA GLU A 49 -7.03 6.17 9.18
C GLU A 49 -6.49 4.80 9.59
N ASP A 50 -7.19 3.74 9.18
CA ASP A 50 -6.90 2.34 9.55
C ASP A 50 -6.58 1.44 8.34
N HIS A 51 -6.41 2.05 7.16
CA HIS A 51 -6.20 1.39 5.87
C HIS A 51 -7.36 0.47 5.45
N VAL A 52 -8.58 0.75 5.94
CA VAL A 52 -9.81 0.07 5.55
C VAL A 52 -10.76 1.08 4.91
N ILE A 53 -10.90 0.96 3.60
CA ILE A 53 -11.74 1.86 2.81
C ILE A 53 -13.15 1.29 2.81
N SER A 54 -13.96 1.77 3.76
CA SER A 54 -15.32 1.29 4.00
C SER A 54 -16.35 1.66 2.92
N LYS A 55 -16.03 2.60 2.03
CA LYS A 55 -16.89 3.02 0.91
C LYS A 55 -16.47 2.32 -0.39
N CYS A 56 -17.45 2.00 -1.25
CA CYS A 56 -17.21 1.25 -2.48
C CYS A 56 -16.59 2.13 -3.59
N TYR A 57 -15.33 1.85 -3.95
CA TYR A 57 -14.60 2.57 -5.01
C TYR A 57 -15.31 2.57 -6.36
N VAL A 58 -15.80 1.41 -6.78
CA VAL A 58 -16.45 1.25 -8.09
C VAL A 58 -17.74 2.08 -8.18
N CYS A 59 -18.42 2.31 -7.07
CA CYS A 59 -19.59 3.19 -7.00
C CYS A 59 -19.21 4.65 -6.74
N SER A 60 -17.98 5.03 -7.09
CA SER A 60 -17.40 6.37 -6.87
C SER A 60 -17.55 6.86 -5.43
N LEU A 61 -17.51 5.92 -4.47
CA LEU A 61 -17.55 6.10 -3.01
C LEU A 61 -18.85 6.70 -2.43
N GLY A 62 -19.96 6.60 -3.17
CA GLY A 62 -21.31 6.97 -2.72
C GLY A 62 -22.12 5.82 -2.08
N MET A 63 -21.56 4.61 -1.96
CA MET A 63 -22.20 3.46 -1.31
C MET A 63 -21.28 2.85 -0.25
N ASP A 64 -21.88 2.27 0.79
CA ASP A 64 -21.15 1.46 1.76
C ASP A 64 -20.67 0.15 1.13
N GLY A 65 -19.39 -0.13 1.30
CA GLY A 65 -18.79 -1.42 1.01
C GLY A 65 -19.15 -2.45 2.07
N LYS A 66 -18.89 -3.73 1.76
CA LYS A 66 -19.11 -4.83 2.68
C LYS A 66 -17.83 -5.64 2.89
N PRO A 67 -17.55 -6.10 4.13
CA PRO A 67 -16.38 -6.94 4.41
C PRO A 67 -16.37 -8.26 3.63
N GLU A 68 -17.54 -8.81 3.27
CA GLU A 68 -17.60 -10.03 2.45
C GLU A 68 -17.09 -9.84 1.01
N PHE A 69 -16.98 -8.59 0.54
CA PHE A 69 -16.48 -8.22 -0.78
C PHE A 69 -15.21 -7.38 -0.66
N ALA A 70 -14.30 -7.77 0.22
CA ALA A 70 -13.03 -7.07 0.44
C ALA A 70 -11.96 -7.46 -0.61
N VAL A 71 -11.13 -6.48 -0.99
CA VAL A 71 -9.96 -6.66 -1.86
C VAL A 71 -8.78 -5.91 -1.28
N GLU A 72 -7.63 -6.57 -1.16
CA GLU A 72 -6.39 -5.91 -0.76
C GLU A 72 -5.68 -5.31 -1.98
N GLN A 73 -5.36 -4.01 -1.92
CA GLN A 73 -4.63 -3.32 -2.97
C GLN A 73 -3.67 -2.31 -2.34
N TYR A 74 -2.38 -2.41 -2.67
CA TYR A 74 -1.33 -1.49 -2.20
C TYR A 74 -1.27 -1.28 -0.67
N GLY A 75 -1.60 -2.33 0.10
CA GLY A 75 -1.61 -2.29 1.56
C GLY A 75 -2.86 -1.69 2.19
N TYR A 76 -3.89 -1.40 1.38
CA TYR A 76 -5.23 -1.01 1.83
C TYR A 76 -6.21 -2.15 1.58
N THR A 77 -7.21 -2.27 2.45
CA THR A 77 -8.37 -3.14 2.23
C THR A 77 -9.52 -2.29 1.70
N ALA A 78 -9.91 -2.48 0.45
CA ALA A 78 -11.10 -1.85 -0.12
C ALA A 78 -12.32 -2.75 0.08
N HIS A 79 -13.39 -2.21 0.67
CA HIS A 79 -14.67 -2.91 0.77
C HIS A 79 -15.58 -2.51 -0.40
N LEU A 80 -16.06 -3.49 -1.17
CA LEU A 80 -16.94 -3.27 -2.30
C LEU A 80 -18.40 -3.58 -1.95
N CYS A 81 -19.36 -2.98 -2.63
CA CYS A 81 -20.79 -3.10 -2.26
C CYS A 81 -21.44 -4.40 -2.77
N SER A 82 -20.83 -5.06 -3.76
CA SER A 82 -21.33 -6.27 -4.43
C SER A 82 -20.19 -7.07 -5.05
N GLU A 83 -20.45 -8.34 -5.36
CA GLU A 83 -19.51 -9.22 -6.08
C GLU A 83 -19.08 -8.61 -7.43
N GLY A 84 -20.01 -7.99 -8.18
CA GLY A 84 -19.66 -7.36 -9.45
C GLY A 84 -18.71 -6.17 -9.30
N CYS A 85 -18.83 -5.39 -8.22
CA CYS A 85 -17.89 -4.33 -7.91
C CYS A 85 -16.53 -4.88 -7.46
N LYS A 86 -16.54 -5.98 -6.68
CA LYS A 86 -15.32 -6.70 -6.29
C LYS A 86 -14.54 -7.14 -7.53
N SER A 87 -15.17 -7.88 -8.44
CA SER A 87 -14.50 -8.38 -9.65
C SER A 87 -13.98 -7.23 -10.52
N HIS A 88 -14.77 -6.17 -10.73
CA HIS A 88 -14.32 -5.01 -11.50
C HIS A 88 -13.12 -4.30 -10.86
N PHE A 89 -13.10 -4.18 -9.53
CA PHE A 89 -11.98 -3.58 -8.82
C PHE A 89 -10.72 -4.47 -8.90
N GLU A 90 -10.84 -5.79 -8.76
CA GLU A 90 -9.71 -6.71 -8.91
C GLU A 90 -9.10 -6.66 -10.31
N ASP A 91 -9.93 -6.55 -11.34
CA ASP A 91 -9.49 -6.51 -12.74
C ASP A 91 -8.86 -5.16 -13.14
N SER A 92 -9.23 -4.06 -12.47
CA SER A 92 -8.92 -2.69 -12.95
C SER A 92 -8.66 -1.68 -11.82
N ALA A 93 -8.10 -2.13 -10.70
CA ALA A 93 -7.91 -1.31 -9.49
C ALA A 93 -7.23 0.03 -9.78
N ASP A 94 -6.14 0.03 -10.56
CA ASP A 94 -5.38 1.25 -10.88
C ASP A 94 -6.22 2.28 -11.62
N GLU A 95 -6.99 1.85 -12.61
CA GLU A 95 -7.87 2.73 -13.38
C GLU A 95 -9.00 3.27 -12.49
N VAL A 96 -9.62 2.41 -11.68
CA VAL A 96 -10.68 2.82 -10.76
C VAL A 96 -10.17 3.83 -9.75
N ILE A 97 -9.01 3.59 -9.12
CA ILE A 97 -8.41 4.50 -8.15
C ILE A 97 -8.04 5.84 -8.82
N ALA A 98 -7.45 5.80 -10.01
CA ALA A 98 -7.03 7.00 -10.73
C ALA A 98 -8.20 7.85 -11.26
N SER A 99 -9.32 7.22 -11.63
CA SER A 99 -10.49 7.90 -12.20
C SER A 99 -11.52 8.34 -11.14
N THR A 100 -11.49 7.76 -9.95
CA THR A 100 -12.44 8.09 -8.89
C THR A 100 -12.09 9.44 -8.26
N THR A 101 -13.02 10.38 -8.34
CA THR A 101 -12.93 11.62 -7.56
C THR A 101 -13.35 11.34 -6.13
N ILE A 102 -12.39 11.43 -5.19
CA ILE A 102 -12.66 11.21 -3.78
C ILE A 102 -13.34 12.47 -3.20
N PRO A 103 -14.53 12.37 -2.59
CA PRO A 103 -15.15 13.51 -1.95
C PRO A 103 -14.27 14.03 -0.81
N VAL A 104 -14.29 15.34 -0.58
CA VAL A 104 -13.65 15.92 0.61
C VAL A 104 -14.58 15.63 1.79
N PRO A 105 -14.11 14.98 2.87
CA PRO A 105 -14.93 14.80 4.06
C PRO A 105 -15.42 16.17 4.53
N ALA A 106 -16.72 16.29 4.80
CA ALA A 106 -17.28 17.53 5.30
C ALA A 106 -16.53 17.89 6.60
N ALA A 107 -15.87 19.05 6.61
CA ALA A 107 -15.27 19.56 7.84
C ALA A 107 -16.43 19.87 8.81
N GLU A 108 -16.63 19.01 9.80
CA GLU A 108 -17.51 19.27 10.94
C GLU A 108 -16.81 20.14 11.99
#